data_AF-A0A350ZZ78-F1
#
_entry.id   AF-A0A350ZZ78-F1
#
_cell.length_a   1.000
_cell.length_b   1.000
_cell.length_c   1.000
_cell.angle_alpha   90.00
_cell.angle_beta   90.00
_cell.angle_gamma   90.00
#
_symmetry.space_group_name_H-M   'P 1'
#
loop_
_entity.id
_entity.type
_entity.pdbx_description
1 polymer ?
#
loop_
_entity_poly.entity_id
_entity_poly.type
_entity_poly.pdbx_seq_one_letter_code
_entity_poly.pdbx_strand_id
1 'polypeptide(L)'
;AVALIYPAASWYSGTRIQQVLDEHYADMKSHPALKVSERVYERGFFSSTEKLKFDIAMTVTAEDGSLQMGEPLRMSVLNRIQHGPLPRLGTLAAATLDSELDVEGEAGAKLRETLGDKPALQAQTVVRFDGSGHSRMTTPALELELAADTERALRVAFSAFQADIDFGPGMRQYTMKLGIDRFSMEDPSLRIVMSELALDADQRRLFDDEAWLYVGKQRATIASLHAEGKDDGEMAGTDLQLERLSYEVDAPADGDYVDVIAMLGTEVLRVGGSDYGPAHYDFSIKHLHGRTLMELYRSLIEVSSDP
;
A
#
# COMPACT_ATOMS: atom_id res chain seq x y z
N ALA A 1 32.89 -21.65 23.57
CA ALA A 1 32.24 -20.34 23.77
C ALA A 1 31.28 -19.99 22.62
N VAL A 2 31.70 -20.05 21.35
CA VAL A 2 30.85 -19.73 20.16
C VAL A 2 29.54 -20.53 20.09
N ALA A 3 29.56 -21.81 20.50
CA ALA A 3 28.38 -22.68 20.49
C ALA A 3 27.25 -22.31 21.48
N LEU A 4 27.53 -21.48 22.50
CA LEU A 4 26.51 -20.94 23.42
C LEU A 4 26.13 -19.48 23.08
N ILE A 5 27.04 -18.76 22.42
CA ILE A 5 26.81 -17.37 21.99
C ILE A 5 25.77 -17.32 20.86
N TYR A 6 25.82 -18.22 19.88
CA TYR A 6 24.86 -18.22 18.78
C TYR A 6 23.43 -18.53 19.25
N PRO A 7 23.18 -19.57 20.06
CA PRO A 7 21.87 -19.81 20.66
C PRO A 7 21.33 -18.64 21.51
N ALA A 8 22.17 -18.03 22.37
CA ALA A 8 21.77 -16.89 23.18
C ALA A 8 21.48 -15.63 22.35
N ALA A 9 22.29 -15.36 21.33
CA ALA A 9 22.07 -14.26 20.39
C ALA A 9 20.81 -14.48 19.55
N SER A 10 20.52 -15.70 19.12
CA SER A 10 19.28 -16.03 18.42
C SER A 10 18.03 -15.88 19.27
N TRP A 11 18.09 -16.22 20.56
CA TRP A 11 17.01 -15.99 21.49
C TRP A 11 16.79 -14.50 21.78
N TYR A 12 17.88 -13.73 21.96
CA TYR A 12 17.82 -12.27 22.13
C TYR A 12 17.24 -11.58 20.89
N SER A 13 17.75 -11.90 19.70
CA SER A 13 17.21 -11.40 18.43
C SER A 13 15.74 -11.77 18.25
N GLY A 14 15.34 -13.00 18.60
CA GLY A 14 13.94 -13.42 18.55
C GLY A 14 13.03 -12.60 19.46
N THR A 15 13.49 -12.26 20.67
CA THR A 15 12.74 -11.39 21.59
C THR A 15 12.65 -9.95 21.07
N ARG A 16 13.74 -9.41 20.52
CA ARG A 16 13.76 -8.06 19.96
C ARG A 16 12.85 -7.93 18.73
N ILE A 17 12.83 -8.94 17.87
CA ILE A 17 11.97 -8.95 16.68
C ILE A 17 10.51 -9.09 17.04
N GLN A 18 10.19 -9.92 18.04
CA GLN A 18 8.84 -9.97 18.58
C GLN A 18 8.38 -8.58 19.09
N GLN A 19 9.25 -7.85 19.80
CA GLN A 19 8.92 -6.48 20.24
C GLN A 19 8.68 -5.51 19.06
N VAL A 20 9.53 -5.55 18.03
CA VAL A 20 9.34 -4.71 16.83
C VAL A 20 8.02 -5.02 16.14
N LEU A 21 7.66 -6.31 16.03
CA LEU A 21 6.38 -6.73 15.46
C LEU A 21 5.20 -6.36 16.37
N ASP A 22 5.37 -6.41 17.69
CA ASP A 22 4.37 -5.97 18.67
C ASP A 22 4.12 -4.46 18.60
N GLU A 23 5.17 -3.66 18.40
CA GLU A 23 5.08 -2.21 18.16
C GLU A 23 4.34 -1.91 16.85
N HIS A 24 4.74 -2.53 15.74
CA HIS A 24 4.03 -2.37 14.46
C HIS A 24 2.57 -2.81 14.55
N TYR A 25 2.28 -3.87 15.30
CA TYR A 25 0.93 -4.34 15.53
C TYR A 25 0.09 -3.38 16.37
N ALA A 26 0.68 -2.75 17.39
CA ALA A 26 0.03 -1.71 18.16
C ALA A 26 -0.30 -0.50 17.28
N ASP A 27 0.63 -0.11 16.40
CA ASP A 27 0.41 0.92 15.40
C ASP A 27 -0.77 0.53 14.50
N MET A 28 -0.76 -0.67 13.87
CA MET A 28 -1.86 -1.16 13.03
C MET A 28 -3.22 -1.11 13.72
N LYS A 29 -3.31 -1.50 15.00
CA LYS A 29 -4.54 -1.44 15.79
C LYS A 29 -5.05 -0.03 16.06
N SER A 30 -4.17 0.97 16.02
CA SER A 30 -4.55 2.37 16.21
C SER A 30 -5.12 3.00 14.93
N HIS A 31 -5.05 2.31 13.78
CA HIS A 31 -5.60 2.81 12.53
C HIS A 31 -7.14 2.70 12.53
N PRO A 32 -7.89 3.79 12.29
CA PRO A 32 -9.36 3.77 12.40
C PRO A 32 -10.04 2.85 11.37
N ALA A 33 -9.51 2.72 10.16
CA ALA A 33 -10.08 1.89 9.09
C ALA A 33 -9.64 0.41 9.10
N LEU A 34 -8.72 0.01 10.00
CA LEU A 34 -8.15 -1.34 10.00
C LEU A 34 -8.56 -2.08 11.27
N LYS A 35 -9.31 -3.17 11.10
CA LYS A 35 -9.69 -4.04 12.22
C LYS A 35 -8.86 -5.31 12.19
N VAL A 36 -7.91 -5.44 13.10
CA VAL A 36 -7.24 -6.73 13.31
C VAL A 36 -8.20 -7.70 13.99
N SER A 37 -8.52 -8.79 13.31
CA SER A 37 -9.42 -9.85 13.81
C SER A 37 -8.68 -10.96 14.53
N GLU A 38 -7.48 -11.34 14.08
CA GLU A 38 -6.71 -12.45 14.64
C GLU A 38 -5.20 -12.19 14.54
N ARG A 39 -4.45 -12.59 15.58
CA ARG A 39 -2.98 -12.70 15.51
C ARG A 39 -2.52 -13.90 16.31
N VAL A 40 -1.82 -14.82 15.65
CA VAL A 40 -1.20 -16.00 16.27
C VAL A 40 0.30 -15.93 16.02
N TYR A 41 1.08 -15.84 17.09
CA TYR A 41 2.55 -15.79 17.03
C TYR A 41 3.13 -17.04 17.70
N GLU A 42 3.80 -17.88 16.91
CA GLU A 42 4.48 -19.09 17.37
C GLU A 42 5.98 -18.85 17.40
N ARG A 43 6.52 -18.65 18.61
CA ARG A 43 7.95 -18.40 18.80
C ARG A 43 8.74 -19.71 18.86
N GLY A 44 9.70 -19.87 17.95
CA GLY A 44 10.73 -20.89 18.04
C GLY A 44 12.08 -20.32 18.48
N PHE A 45 13.11 -21.16 18.46
CA PHE A 45 14.43 -20.80 18.98
C PHE A 45 15.30 -20.04 17.95
N PHE A 46 15.18 -20.39 16.66
CA PHE A 46 15.87 -19.76 15.53
C PHE A 46 14.92 -19.18 14.48
N SER A 47 13.64 -19.55 14.57
CA SER A 47 12.60 -19.13 13.66
C SER A 47 11.31 -18.95 14.41
N SER A 48 10.46 -18.08 13.92
CA SER A 48 9.11 -17.86 14.42
C SER A 48 8.13 -17.80 13.24
N THR A 49 6.87 -18.12 13.49
CA THR A 49 5.80 -17.96 12.50
C THR A 49 4.74 -17.05 13.08
N GLU A 50 4.23 -16.13 12.28
CA GLU A 50 3.12 -15.28 12.65
C GLU A 50 2.03 -15.36 11.60
N LYS A 51 0.79 -15.53 12.06
CA LYS A 51 -0.42 -15.43 11.24
C LYS A 51 -1.21 -14.25 11.73
N LEU A 52 -1.49 -13.32 10.83
CA LEU A 52 -2.27 -12.12 11.09
C LEU A 52 -3.50 -12.14 10.18
N LYS A 53 -4.65 -11.76 10.71
CA LYS A 53 -5.84 -11.48 9.91
C LYS A 53 -6.37 -10.11 10.25
N PHE A 54 -6.76 -9.37 9.22
CA PHE A 54 -7.37 -8.07 9.38
C PHE A 54 -8.46 -7.87 8.34
N ASP A 55 -9.44 -7.08 8.73
CA ASP A 55 -10.59 -6.72 7.92
C ASP A 55 -10.41 -5.25 7.52
N ILE A 56 -10.52 -4.99 6.22
CA ILE A 56 -10.56 -3.64 5.66
C ILE A 56 -12.01 -3.31 5.33
N ALA A 57 -12.50 -2.17 5.81
CA ALA A 57 -13.82 -1.66 5.44
C ALA A 57 -13.85 -1.30 3.94
N MET A 58 -14.88 -1.76 3.24
CA MET A 58 -15.06 -1.50 1.80
C MET A 58 -16.36 -0.74 1.57
N THR A 59 -16.31 0.30 0.75
CA THR A 59 -17.50 0.95 0.19
C THR A 59 -17.82 0.33 -1.17
N VAL A 60 -19.09 0.00 -1.41
CA VAL A 60 -19.61 -0.44 -2.70
C VAL A 60 -20.64 0.55 -3.21
N THR A 61 -20.69 0.75 -4.52
CA THR A 61 -21.75 1.56 -5.14
C THR A 61 -22.98 0.67 -5.34
N ALA A 62 -24.10 1.06 -4.73
CA ALA A 62 -25.38 0.39 -4.90
C ALA A 62 -26.00 0.71 -6.28
N GLU A 63 -27.06 -0.01 -6.64
CA GLU A 63 -27.72 0.13 -7.95
C GLU A 63 -28.34 1.52 -8.18
N ASP A 64 -28.62 2.27 -7.10
CA ASP A 64 -29.11 3.64 -7.16
C ASP A 64 -27.98 4.69 -7.20
N GLY A 65 -26.72 4.27 -7.30
CA GLY A 65 -25.54 5.13 -7.29
C GLY A 65 -25.10 5.59 -5.91
N SER A 66 -25.78 5.19 -4.82
CA SER A 66 -25.36 5.51 -3.46
C SER A 66 -24.14 4.68 -3.04
N LEU A 67 -23.24 5.26 -2.23
CA LEU A 67 -22.16 4.51 -1.60
C LEU A 67 -22.70 3.82 -0.34
N GLN A 68 -22.58 2.50 -0.29
CA GLN A 68 -22.98 1.68 0.84
C GLN A 68 -21.78 0.90 1.39
N MET A 69 -21.82 0.55 2.67
CA MET A 69 -20.84 -0.38 3.24
C MET A 69 -21.03 -1.77 2.63
N GLY A 70 -19.99 -2.28 1.98
CA GLY A 70 -19.92 -3.66 1.52
C GLY A 70 -19.47 -4.61 2.63
N GLU A 71 -19.42 -5.91 2.32
CA GLU A 71 -18.77 -6.87 3.22
C GLU A 71 -17.28 -6.51 3.37
N PRO A 72 -16.73 -6.48 4.60
CA PRO A 72 -15.31 -6.19 4.80
C PRO A 72 -14.41 -7.16 4.06
N LEU A 73 -13.37 -6.64 3.41
CA LEU A 73 -12.38 -7.47 2.76
C LEU A 73 -11.45 -8.04 3.81
N ARG A 74 -11.57 -9.34 4.07
CA ARG A 74 -10.67 -10.04 4.99
C ARG A 74 -9.38 -10.42 4.28
N MET A 75 -8.27 -10.04 4.90
CA MET A 75 -6.92 -10.34 4.45
C MET A 75 -6.21 -11.18 5.50
N SER A 76 -5.37 -12.09 5.05
CA SER A 76 -4.53 -12.94 5.87
C SER A 76 -3.06 -12.72 5.50
N VAL A 77 -2.20 -12.65 6.50
CA VAL A 77 -0.75 -12.52 6.31
C VAL A 77 -0.06 -13.64 7.07
N LEU A 78 0.79 -14.38 6.38
CA LEU A 78 1.66 -15.38 6.94
C LEU A 78 3.11 -14.88 6.89
N ASN A 79 3.68 -14.64 8.06
CA ASN A 79 5.06 -14.23 8.23
C ASN A 79 5.90 -15.43 8.68
N ARG A 80 6.93 -15.77 7.90
CA ARG A 80 7.97 -16.74 8.26
C ARG A 80 9.22 -15.98 8.65
N ILE A 81 9.56 -16.02 9.93
CA ILE A 81 10.60 -15.19 10.54
C ILE A 81 11.79 -16.09 10.86
N GLN A 82 12.99 -15.70 10.44
CA GLN A 82 14.23 -16.29 10.91
C GLN A 82 15.02 -15.26 11.69
N HIS A 83 15.42 -15.60 12.92
CA HIS A 83 16.12 -14.70 13.81
C HIS A 83 17.41 -15.33 14.35
N GLY A 84 18.39 -14.48 14.61
CA GLY A 84 19.77 -14.90 14.86
C GLY A 84 20.72 -13.79 14.50
N PRO A 85 21.99 -13.87 14.89
CA PRO A 85 22.98 -12.93 14.37
C PRO A 85 23.30 -13.19 12.89
N LEU A 86 22.93 -14.37 12.37
CA LEU A 86 23.12 -14.77 10.98
C LEU A 86 21.89 -15.59 10.50
N PRO A 87 20.69 -14.98 10.35
CA PRO A 87 19.52 -15.66 9.82
C PRO A 87 19.84 -16.39 8.50
N ARG A 88 19.34 -17.63 8.36
CA ARG A 88 19.66 -18.56 7.27
C ARG A 88 21.16 -18.84 7.05
N LEU A 89 22.02 -18.49 8.02
CA LEU A 89 23.48 -18.49 7.89
C LEU A 89 24.00 -17.66 6.70
N GLY A 90 23.23 -16.68 6.22
CA GLY A 90 23.53 -15.96 4.98
C GLY A 90 23.61 -14.45 5.10
N THR A 91 22.92 -13.84 6.08
CA THR A 91 22.84 -12.37 6.21
C THR A 91 23.11 -11.95 7.65
N LEU A 92 24.00 -10.98 7.87
CA LEU A 92 24.22 -10.38 9.20
C LEU A 92 23.10 -9.38 9.49
N ALA A 93 22.08 -9.82 10.22
CA ALA A 93 20.87 -9.07 10.53
C ALA A 93 20.26 -9.62 11.83
N ALA A 94 19.31 -8.92 12.45
CA ALA A 94 18.57 -9.45 13.60
C ALA A 94 17.54 -10.49 13.15
N ALA A 95 16.88 -10.26 12.02
CA ALA A 95 16.01 -11.23 11.37
C ALA A 95 15.83 -10.99 9.87
N THR A 96 15.36 -12.05 9.21
CA THR A 96 14.76 -11.99 7.87
C THR A 96 13.34 -12.51 7.95
N LEU A 97 12.41 -11.85 7.26
CA LEU A 97 11.00 -12.21 7.22
C LEU A 97 10.59 -12.44 5.77
N ASP A 98 9.92 -13.55 5.52
CA ASP A 98 9.16 -13.78 4.29
C ASP A 98 7.68 -13.68 4.63
N SER A 99 7.01 -12.70 4.05
CA SER A 99 5.60 -12.41 4.28
C SER A 99 4.81 -12.74 3.03
N GLU A 100 3.72 -13.47 3.19
CA GLU A 100 2.75 -13.77 2.14
C GLU A 100 1.41 -13.22 2.57
N LEU A 101 0.79 -12.41 1.71
CA LEU A 101 -0.54 -11.86 1.93
C LEU A 101 -1.51 -12.49 0.93
N ASP A 102 -2.64 -12.94 1.46
CA ASP A 102 -3.74 -13.54 0.73
C ASP A 102 -5.07 -12.91 1.13
N VAL A 103 -6.01 -12.91 0.19
CA VAL A 103 -7.39 -12.50 0.41
C VAL A 103 -8.21 -13.73 0.83
N GLU A 104 -9.10 -13.59 1.81
CA GLU A 104 -10.00 -14.66 2.24
C GLU A 104 -11.36 -14.59 1.52
N GLY A 105 -12.19 -15.61 1.71
CA GLY A 105 -13.55 -15.68 1.15
C GLY A 105 -13.59 -15.93 -0.36
N GLU A 106 -14.72 -15.57 -0.98
CA GLU A 106 -14.99 -15.81 -2.40
C GLU A 106 -14.04 -15.03 -3.31
N ALA A 107 -13.80 -13.75 -3.00
CA ALA A 107 -12.83 -12.92 -3.72
C ALA A 107 -11.43 -13.54 -3.70
N GLY A 108 -11.01 -14.06 -2.54
CA GLY A 108 -9.74 -14.77 -2.38
C GLY A 108 -9.65 -16.08 -3.16
N ALA A 109 -10.74 -16.85 -3.22
CA ALA A 109 -10.80 -18.08 -4.00
C ALA A 109 -10.61 -17.81 -5.50
N LYS A 110 -11.31 -16.80 -6.03
CA LYS A 110 -11.16 -16.37 -7.42
C LYS A 110 -9.75 -15.87 -7.71
N LEU A 111 -9.18 -15.07 -6.80
CA LEU A 111 -7.83 -14.55 -6.95
C LEU A 111 -6.78 -15.68 -7.00
N ARG A 112 -6.88 -16.69 -6.12
CA ARG A 112 -5.97 -17.85 -6.12
C ARG A 112 -6.08 -18.69 -7.39
N GLU A 113 -7.29 -18.88 -7.91
CA GLU A 113 -7.51 -19.57 -9.19
C GLU A 113 -6.78 -18.84 -10.32
N THR A 114 -6.92 -17.52 -10.41
CA THR A 114 -6.25 -16.71 -11.43
C THR A 114 -4.73 -16.69 -11.27
N LEU A 115 -4.23 -16.63 -10.03
CA LEU A 115 -2.79 -16.57 -9.74
C LEU A 115 -2.09 -17.93 -9.77
N GLY A 116 -2.82 -19.03 -9.94
CA GLY A 116 -2.28 -20.39 -9.90
C GLY A 116 -1.69 -20.73 -8.53
N ASP A 117 -2.46 -20.46 -7.46
CA ASP A 117 -2.09 -20.66 -6.04
C ASP A 117 -0.85 -19.88 -5.56
N LYS A 118 -0.39 -18.88 -6.32
CA LYS A 118 0.61 -17.92 -5.84
C LYS A 118 -0.04 -16.91 -4.90
N PRO A 119 0.66 -16.46 -3.85
CA PRO A 119 0.15 -15.43 -2.96
C PRO A 119 -0.07 -14.11 -3.70
N ALA A 120 -1.10 -13.37 -3.30
CA ALA A 120 -1.47 -12.09 -3.91
C ALA A 120 -0.39 -11.03 -3.76
N LEU A 121 0.35 -11.06 -2.64
CA LEU A 121 1.50 -10.21 -2.40
C LEU A 121 2.56 -10.97 -1.59
N GLN A 122 3.82 -10.76 -1.95
CA GLN A 122 4.97 -11.28 -1.22
C GLN A 122 5.84 -10.12 -0.77
N ALA A 123 6.37 -10.21 0.44
CA ALA A 123 7.39 -9.29 0.94
C ALA A 123 8.58 -10.02 1.54
N GLN A 124 9.78 -9.56 1.23
CA GLN A 124 11.04 -10.03 1.81
C GLN A 124 11.63 -8.89 2.61
N THR A 125 11.67 -9.04 3.93
CA THR A 125 12.15 -8.00 4.84
C THR A 125 13.43 -8.44 5.55
N VAL A 126 14.42 -7.57 5.60
CA VAL A 126 15.62 -7.73 6.43
C VAL A 126 15.60 -6.67 7.53
N VAL A 127 15.62 -7.11 8.79
CA VAL A 127 15.62 -6.24 9.96
C VAL A 127 16.99 -6.27 10.63
N ARG A 128 17.62 -5.11 10.77
CA ARG A 128 18.91 -4.90 11.43
C ARG A 128 18.74 -4.88 12.96
N PHE A 129 19.85 -4.94 13.69
CA PHE A 129 19.84 -5.00 15.16
C PHE A 129 19.31 -3.74 15.85
N ASP A 130 19.36 -2.59 15.18
CA ASP A 130 18.77 -1.33 15.66
C ASP A 130 17.25 -1.24 15.39
N GLY A 131 16.67 -2.19 14.65
CA GLY A 131 15.26 -2.19 14.23
C GLY A 131 15.00 -1.48 12.90
N SER A 132 16.02 -0.90 12.26
CA SER A 132 15.92 -0.44 10.87
C SER A 132 15.91 -1.63 9.90
N GLY A 133 15.55 -1.39 8.65
CA GLY A 133 15.55 -2.48 7.67
C GLY A 133 15.27 -2.05 6.25
N HIS A 134 15.13 -3.08 5.42
CA HIS A 134 14.74 -2.98 4.02
C HIS A 134 13.66 -4.03 3.74
N SER A 135 12.61 -3.67 3.03
CA SER A 135 11.55 -4.56 2.58
C SER A 135 11.39 -4.44 1.08
N ARG A 136 11.41 -5.58 0.38
CA ARG A 136 11.02 -5.67 -1.03
C ARG A 136 9.67 -6.36 -1.11
N MET A 137 8.70 -5.69 -1.72
CA MET A 137 7.35 -6.18 -1.93
C MET A 137 7.12 -6.41 -3.42
N THR A 138 6.44 -7.49 -3.77
CA THR A 138 6.11 -7.84 -5.16
C THR A 138 4.73 -8.45 -5.24
N THR A 139 4.01 -8.14 -6.32
CA THR A 139 2.80 -8.88 -6.71
C THR A 139 2.99 -9.53 -8.06
N PRO A 140 2.37 -10.69 -8.31
CA PRO A 140 2.26 -11.21 -9.67
C PRO A 140 1.41 -10.30 -10.54
N ALA A 141 1.60 -10.40 -11.87
CA ALA A 141 0.64 -9.82 -12.82
C ALA A 141 -0.70 -10.56 -12.70
N LEU A 142 -1.78 -9.81 -12.89
CA LEU A 142 -3.14 -10.33 -12.71
C LEU A 142 -4.03 -9.84 -13.85
N GLU A 143 -4.88 -10.74 -14.34
CA GLU A 143 -6.00 -10.43 -15.24
C GLU A 143 -7.26 -11.08 -14.68
N LEU A 144 -8.24 -10.28 -14.29
CA LEU A 144 -9.52 -10.71 -13.74
C LEU A 144 -10.65 -10.32 -14.67
N GLU A 145 -11.55 -11.26 -14.94
CA GLU A 145 -12.86 -10.97 -15.51
C GLU A 145 -13.92 -11.18 -14.43
N LEU A 146 -14.62 -10.11 -14.06
CA LEU A 146 -15.74 -10.11 -13.11
C LEU A 146 -17.04 -10.07 -13.89
N ALA A 147 -18.04 -10.85 -13.44
CA ALA A 147 -19.37 -10.91 -14.05
C ALA A 147 -19.37 -11.12 -15.59
N ALA A 148 -18.45 -11.98 -16.08
CA ALA A 148 -18.14 -12.19 -17.50
C ALA A 148 -19.37 -12.49 -18.38
N ASP A 149 -20.40 -13.13 -17.84
CA ASP A 149 -21.61 -13.53 -18.56
C ASP A 149 -22.78 -12.52 -18.43
N THR A 150 -22.51 -11.30 -17.99
CA THR A 150 -23.53 -10.28 -17.74
C THR A 150 -23.22 -8.98 -18.47
N GLU A 151 -24.23 -8.12 -18.63
CA GLU A 151 -24.04 -6.73 -19.10
C GLU A 151 -23.19 -5.87 -18.14
N ARG A 152 -22.67 -6.44 -17.04
CA ARG A 152 -21.77 -5.80 -16.07
C ARG A 152 -20.35 -6.40 -16.12
N ALA A 153 -19.97 -7.04 -17.21
CA ALA A 153 -18.66 -7.66 -17.37
C ALA A 153 -17.53 -6.63 -17.20
N LEU A 154 -16.69 -6.82 -16.19
CA LEU A 154 -15.58 -5.93 -15.88
C LEU A 154 -14.26 -6.70 -16.00
N ARG A 155 -13.40 -6.25 -16.90
CA ARG A 155 -12.02 -6.75 -17.05
C ARG A 155 -11.08 -5.81 -16.32
N VAL A 156 -10.27 -6.36 -15.43
CA VAL A 156 -9.22 -5.63 -14.73
C VAL A 156 -7.90 -6.37 -14.96
N ALA A 157 -6.89 -5.67 -15.45
CA ALA A 157 -5.56 -6.20 -15.62
C ALA A 157 -4.52 -5.26 -15.01
N PHE A 158 -3.54 -5.80 -14.32
CA PHE A 158 -2.38 -5.04 -13.86
C PHE A 158 -1.10 -5.86 -14.01
N SER A 159 -0.01 -5.18 -14.39
CA SER A 159 1.32 -5.76 -14.40
C SER A 159 1.78 -6.06 -12.98
N ALA A 160 2.74 -6.97 -12.83
CA ALA A 160 3.45 -7.11 -11.57
C ALA A 160 3.91 -5.73 -11.07
N PHE A 161 3.75 -5.45 -9.78
CA PHE A 161 4.37 -4.28 -9.17
C PHE A 161 5.50 -4.69 -8.26
N GLN A 162 6.45 -3.78 -8.11
CA GLN A 162 7.52 -3.89 -7.13
C GLN A 162 7.53 -2.63 -6.26
N ALA A 163 7.74 -2.82 -4.97
CA ALA A 163 8.06 -1.73 -4.06
C ALA A 163 9.30 -2.07 -3.24
N ASP A 164 10.21 -1.13 -3.10
CA ASP A 164 11.39 -1.20 -2.25
C ASP A 164 11.25 -0.12 -1.16
N ILE A 165 11.27 -0.55 0.10
CA ILE A 165 11.08 0.31 1.27
C ILE A 165 12.28 0.18 2.18
N ASP A 166 13.00 1.27 2.41
CA ASP A 166 14.01 1.36 3.45
C ASP A 166 13.42 2.11 4.64
N PHE A 167 13.49 1.53 5.83
CA PHE A 167 12.88 2.11 7.02
C PHE A 167 13.89 2.23 8.17
N GLY A 168 13.76 3.30 8.94
CA GLY A 168 14.45 3.47 10.22
C GLY A 168 13.79 2.70 11.36
N PRO A 169 14.38 2.70 12.56
CA PRO A 169 13.80 2.04 13.74
C PRO A 169 12.37 2.51 14.02
N GLY A 170 11.46 1.56 14.27
CA GLY A 170 10.04 1.81 14.53
C GLY A 170 9.30 2.47 13.36
N MET A 171 9.80 2.32 12.13
CA MET A 171 9.25 2.94 10.91
C MET A 171 9.11 4.47 11.01
N ARG A 172 9.84 5.11 11.92
CA ARG A 172 9.75 6.56 12.19
C ARG A 172 10.19 7.41 11.00
N GLN A 173 10.98 6.84 10.12
CA GLN A 173 11.32 7.37 8.81
C GLN A 173 11.33 6.23 7.81
N TYR A 174 10.98 6.51 6.58
CA TYR A 174 11.15 5.56 5.48
C TYR A 174 11.34 6.29 4.15
N THR A 175 12.05 5.62 3.24
CA THR A 175 12.02 5.93 1.82
C THR A 175 11.34 4.79 1.09
N MET A 176 10.54 5.10 0.08
CA MET A 176 9.82 4.11 -0.73
C MET A 176 10.03 4.41 -2.21
N LYS A 177 10.25 3.36 -2.99
CA LYS A 177 10.12 3.37 -4.44
C LYS A 177 9.10 2.33 -4.83
N LEU A 178 8.13 2.72 -5.66
CA LEU A 178 7.09 1.84 -6.17
C LEU A 178 6.98 2.01 -7.69
N GLY A 179 6.83 0.90 -8.41
CA GLY A 179 6.65 0.89 -9.86
C GLY A 179 5.55 -0.08 -10.29
N ILE A 180 4.66 0.39 -11.16
CA ILE A 180 3.63 -0.39 -11.86
C ILE A 180 3.71 -0.07 -13.35
N ASP A 181 4.04 -1.05 -14.18
CA ASP A 181 4.23 -0.83 -15.63
C ASP A 181 2.90 -0.58 -16.35
N ARG A 182 1.82 -1.26 -15.94
CA ARG A 182 0.53 -1.16 -16.60
C ARG A 182 -0.63 -1.46 -15.66
N PHE A 183 -1.70 -0.68 -15.81
CA PHE A 183 -3.02 -1.01 -15.31
C PHE A 183 -4.03 -0.80 -16.46
N SER A 184 -5.03 -1.67 -16.55
CA SER A 184 -6.17 -1.43 -17.43
C SER A 184 -7.45 -1.95 -16.82
N MET A 185 -8.52 -1.21 -17.07
CA MET A 185 -9.88 -1.55 -16.69
C MET A 185 -10.76 -1.41 -17.93
N GLU A 186 -11.64 -2.36 -18.16
CA GLU A 186 -12.56 -2.33 -19.28
C GLU A 186 -13.91 -2.92 -18.88
N ASP A 187 -14.96 -2.11 -19.00
CA ASP A 187 -16.35 -2.53 -18.90
C ASP A 187 -17.05 -2.30 -20.26
N PRO A 188 -18.37 -2.57 -20.41
CA PRO A 188 -19.06 -2.39 -21.69
C PRO A 188 -19.15 -0.92 -22.15
N SER A 189 -18.98 0.05 -21.25
CA SER A 189 -19.10 1.49 -21.51
C SER A 189 -17.77 2.23 -21.61
N LEU A 190 -16.72 1.74 -20.94
CA LEU A 190 -15.49 2.48 -20.72
C LEU A 190 -14.27 1.56 -20.74
N ARG A 191 -13.19 2.05 -21.35
CA ARG A 191 -11.86 1.47 -21.27
C ARG A 191 -10.90 2.48 -20.69
N ILE A 192 -10.14 2.09 -19.67
CA ILE A 192 -9.07 2.87 -19.06
C ILE A 192 -7.77 2.10 -19.18
N VAL A 193 -6.71 2.75 -19.64
CA VAL A 193 -5.35 2.21 -19.66
C VAL A 193 -4.39 3.23 -19.06
N MET A 194 -3.63 2.81 -18.05
CA MET A 194 -2.54 3.58 -17.44
C MET A 194 -1.22 2.86 -17.71
N SER A 195 -0.19 3.62 -18.07
CA SER A 195 1.17 3.11 -18.28
C SER A 195 2.16 3.80 -17.36
N GLU A 196 3.08 3.00 -16.80
CA GLU A 196 4.21 3.40 -15.96
C GLU A 196 3.83 4.37 -14.84
N LEU A 197 3.19 3.86 -13.80
CA LEU A 197 3.12 4.55 -12.51
C LEU A 197 4.44 4.34 -11.77
N ALA A 198 5.11 5.42 -11.41
CA ALA A 198 6.24 5.41 -10.49
C ALA A 198 5.92 6.32 -9.30
N LEU A 199 6.34 5.89 -8.11
CA LEU A 199 6.22 6.69 -6.90
C LEU A 199 7.52 6.61 -6.09
N ASP A 200 8.05 7.78 -5.72
CA ASP A 200 9.14 7.96 -4.80
C ASP A 200 8.65 8.72 -3.57
N ALA A 201 9.00 8.26 -2.37
CA ALA A 201 8.66 8.94 -1.13
C ALA A 201 9.86 8.97 -0.18
N ASP A 202 10.01 10.07 0.55
CA ASP A 202 10.91 10.25 1.69
C ASP A 202 10.10 10.86 2.82
N GLN A 203 9.86 10.08 3.86
CA GLN A 203 8.85 10.34 4.87
C GLN A 203 9.41 10.16 6.26
N ARG A 204 8.95 10.98 7.19
CA ARG A 204 9.21 10.84 8.63
C ARG A 204 7.95 11.12 9.43
N ARG A 205 7.78 10.45 10.57
CA ARG A 205 6.69 10.76 11.50
C ARG A 205 6.85 12.20 12.01
N LEU A 206 5.72 12.90 12.14
CA LEU A 206 5.69 14.21 12.77
C LEU A 206 5.82 14.08 14.29
N PHE A 207 5.09 13.14 14.89
CA PHE A 207 5.12 12.90 16.34
C PHE A 207 5.50 11.45 16.67
N ASP A 208 6.16 11.28 17.81
CA ASP A 208 6.63 9.98 18.30
C ASP A 208 5.48 9.05 18.72
N ASP A 209 4.40 9.64 19.22
CA ASP A 209 3.20 8.98 19.72
C ASP A 209 2.07 8.92 18.68
N GLU A 210 2.30 9.43 17.47
CA GLU A 210 1.36 9.40 16.36
C GLU A 210 1.91 8.55 15.21
N ALA A 211 1.40 7.33 15.07
CA ALA A 211 1.91 6.36 14.10
C ALA A 211 1.57 6.70 12.64
N TRP A 212 0.58 7.56 12.41
CA TRP A 212 -0.05 7.73 11.09
C TRP A 212 0.18 9.09 10.42
N LEU A 213 0.79 10.04 11.12
CA LEU A 213 1.10 11.35 10.54
C LEU A 213 2.56 11.39 10.08
N TYR A 214 2.77 11.23 8.77
CA TYR A 214 4.07 11.42 8.13
C TYR A 214 4.12 12.74 7.37
N VAL A 215 5.33 13.30 7.34
CA VAL A 215 5.69 14.53 6.63
C VAL A 215 6.95 14.29 5.82
N GLY A 216 7.14 15.03 4.75
CA GLY A 216 8.28 14.88 3.84
C GLY A 216 7.88 14.99 2.37
N LYS A 217 8.68 14.39 1.50
CA LYS A 217 8.55 14.52 0.06
C LYS A 217 7.90 13.30 -0.56
N GLN A 218 7.07 13.52 -1.57
CA GLN A 218 6.47 12.48 -2.40
C GLN A 218 6.47 12.94 -3.86
N ARG A 219 6.75 12.03 -4.77
CA ARG A 219 6.64 12.26 -6.21
C ARG A 219 5.99 11.04 -6.83
N ALA A 220 4.88 11.25 -7.52
CA ALA A 220 4.24 10.25 -8.36
C ALA A 220 4.28 10.71 -9.82
N THR A 221 4.54 9.79 -10.74
CA THR A 221 4.50 10.07 -12.18
C THR A 221 3.75 8.97 -12.90
N ILE A 222 3.02 9.35 -13.95
CA ILE A 222 2.34 8.42 -14.86
C ILE A 222 2.78 8.78 -16.28
N ALA A 223 3.32 7.82 -17.04
CA ALA A 223 3.74 8.09 -18.41
C ALA A 223 2.55 8.40 -19.31
N SER A 224 1.47 7.62 -19.21
CA SER A 224 0.22 7.91 -19.91
C SER A 224 -1.01 7.38 -19.18
N LEU A 225 -2.12 8.08 -19.38
CA LEU A 225 -3.46 7.63 -19.04
C LEU A 225 -4.38 7.88 -20.23
N HIS A 226 -5.08 6.83 -20.67
CA HIS A 226 -6.06 6.90 -21.74
C HIS A 226 -7.39 6.35 -21.22
N ALA A 227 -8.44 7.14 -21.34
CA ALA A 227 -9.81 6.71 -21.06
C ALA A 227 -10.67 6.92 -22.32
N GLU A 228 -11.31 5.85 -22.79
CA GLU A 228 -12.09 5.80 -24.02
C GLU A 228 -13.48 5.23 -23.72
N GLY A 229 -14.52 5.99 -24.05
CA GLY A 229 -15.90 5.56 -23.97
C GLY A 229 -16.30 4.78 -25.22
N LYS A 230 -16.96 3.64 -25.03
CA LYS A 230 -17.43 2.76 -26.12
C LYS A 230 -18.74 3.29 -26.71
N ASP A 231 -18.92 3.07 -28.01
CA ASP A 231 -19.95 3.70 -28.86
C ASP A 231 -21.41 3.51 -28.40
N ASP A 232 -21.65 2.51 -27.56
CA ASP A 232 -22.94 2.01 -27.08
C ASP A 232 -23.21 2.29 -25.58
N GLY A 233 -22.30 3.00 -24.88
CA GLY A 233 -22.42 3.35 -23.46
C GLY A 233 -22.78 4.82 -23.18
N GLU A 234 -23.13 5.15 -21.92
CA GLU A 234 -23.38 6.54 -21.49
C GLU A 234 -22.15 7.46 -21.67
N MET A 235 -20.97 6.87 -21.72
CA MET A 235 -19.69 7.56 -21.95
C MET A 235 -19.29 7.63 -23.43
N ALA A 236 -20.15 7.20 -24.37
CA ALA A 236 -19.84 7.20 -25.80
C ALA A 236 -19.31 8.56 -26.29
N GLY A 237 -18.22 8.53 -27.06
CA GLY A 237 -17.54 9.74 -27.55
C GLY A 237 -16.58 10.38 -26.55
N THR A 238 -16.40 9.80 -25.36
CA THR A 238 -15.32 10.18 -24.44
C THR A 238 -13.99 9.67 -24.96
N ASP A 239 -13.02 10.55 -25.15
CA ASP A 239 -11.61 10.19 -25.41
C ASP A 239 -10.75 11.18 -24.63
N LEU A 240 -10.18 10.73 -23.51
CA LEU A 240 -9.30 11.49 -22.65
C LEU A 240 -7.91 10.88 -22.70
N GLN A 241 -6.92 11.67 -23.14
CA GLN A 241 -5.52 11.28 -23.13
C GLN A 241 -4.70 12.26 -22.29
N LEU A 242 -3.94 11.72 -21.35
CA LEU A 242 -2.97 12.44 -20.54
C LEU A 242 -1.60 11.80 -20.74
N GLU A 243 -0.56 12.61 -20.90
CA GLU A 243 0.82 12.13 -20.98
C GLU A 243 1.74 12.90 -20.04
N ARG A 244 2.69 12.16 -19.45
CA ARG A 244 3.72 12.69 -18.55
C ARG A 244 3.09 13.45 -17.38
N LEU A 245 2.14 12.78 -16.71
CA LEU A 245 1.54 13.31 -15.50
C LEU A 245 2.59 13.25 -14.38
N SER A 246 2.63 14.29 -13.58
CA SER A 246 3.47 14.39 -12.39
C SER A 246 2.68 14.99 -11.25
N TYR A 247 2.84 14.42 -10.07
CA TYR A 247 2.28 14.91 -8.81
C TYR A 247 3.41 14.92 -7.77
N GLU A 248 3.77 16.09 -7.28
CA GLU A 248 4.83 16.28 -6.29
C GLU A 248 4.23 16.90 -5.04
N VAL A 249 4.57 16.36 -3.88
CA VAL A 249 4.21 16.93 -2.57
C VAL A 249 5.48 17.17 -1.78
N ASP A 250 5.63 18.36 -1.23
CA ASP A 250 6.58 18.67 -0.17
C ASP A 250 5.79 19.12 1.07
N ALA A 251 5.90 18.36 2.14
CA ALA A 251 5.26 18.65 3.41
C ALA A 251 6.31 18.96 4.49
N PRO A 252 6.93 20.15 4.49
CA PRO A 252 7.87 20.52 5.55
C PRO A 252 7.12 20.77 6.86
N ALA A 253 7.79 20.46 7.96
CA ALA A 253 7.24 20.66 9.30
C ALA A 253 8.17 21.50 10.18
N ASP A 254 7.57 22.35 11.01
CA ASP A 254 8.24 23.18 12.02
C ASP A 254 7.49 23.01 13.36
N GLY A 255 8.13 22.31 14.30
CA GLY A 255 7.47 21.86 15.53
C GLY A 255 6.23 21.02 15.22
N ASP A 256 5.08 21.48 15.71
CA ASP A 256 3.79 20.80 15.58
C ASP A 256 3.01 21.23 14.33
N TYR A 257 3.58 22.11 13.50
CA TYR A 257 2.93 22.66 12.31
C TYR A 257 3.51 22.07 11.02
N VAL A 258 2.64 21.93 10.02
CA VAL A 258 2.97 21.40 8.70
C VAL A 258 2.50 22.38 7.64
N ASP A 259 3.36 22.65 6.66
CA ASP A 259 2.95 23.24 5.40
C ASP A 259 2.82 22.10 4.39
N VAL A 260 1.88 22.19 3.46
CA VAL A 260 1.70 21.24 2.35
C VAL A 260 1.80 22.02 1.06
N ILE A 261 2.76 21.65 0.22
CA ILE A 261 2.95 22.20 -1.12
C ILE A 261 2.74 21.06 -2.10
N ALA A 262 1.73 21.16 -2.96
CA ALA A 262 1.40 20.14 -3.96
C ALA A 262 1.50 20.74 -5.36
N MET A 263 2.24 20.10 -6.25
CA MET A 263 2.42 20.48 -7.64
C MET A 263 1.88 19.37 -8.53
N LEU A 264 0.98 19.70 -9.44
CA LEU A 264 0.41 18.77 -10.41
C LEU A 264 0.74 19.29 -11.82
N GLY A 265 1.23 18.42 -12.69
CA GLY A 265 1.54 18.77 -14.08
C GLY A 265 1.19 17.65 -15.05
N THR A 266 0.83 18.01 -16.27
CA THR A 266 0.72 17.10 -17.42
C THR A 266 1.19 17.83 -18.67
N GLU A 267 1.94 17.15 -19.53
CA GLU A 267 2.43 17.78 -20.76
C GLU A 267 1.42 17.69 -21.90
N VAL A 268 0.61 16.63 -21.92
CA VAL A 268 -0.50 16.46 -22.87
C VAL A 268 -1.79 16.30 -22.09
N LEU A 269 -2.81 17.03 -22.53
CA LEU A 269 -4.20 16.84 -22.12
C LEU A 269 -5.05 16.96 -23.37
N ARG A 270 -5.54 15.84 -23.89
CA ARG A 270 -6.41 15.80 -25.05
C ARG A 270 -7.78 15.29 -24.66
N VAL A 271 -8.82 15.97 -25.11
CA VAL A 271 -10.22 15.60 -24.88
C VAL A 271 -10.96 15.63 -26.21
N GLY A 272 -11.54 14.50 -26.62
CA GLY A 272 -12.28 14.38 -27.89
C GLY A 272 -11.44 14.77 -29.10
N GLY A 273 -10.18 14.34 -29.14
CA GLY A 273 -9.22 14.69 -30.20
C GLY A 273 -8.66 16.12 -30.15
N SER A 274 -9.16 17.00 -29.30
CA SER A 274 -8.70 18.39 -29.17
C SER A 274 -7.67 18.54 -28.06
N ASP A 275 -6.58 19.26 -28.33
CA ASP A 275 -5.49 19.48 -27.37
C ASP A 275 -5.77 20.68 -26.47
N TYR A 276 -5.65 20.47 -25.15
CA TYR A 276 -5.82 21.45 -24.08
C TYR A 276 -4.58 21.54 -23.17
N GLY A 277 -3.53 20.76 -23.45
CA GLY A 277 -2.27 20.76 -22.69
C GLY A 277 -1.27 21.81 -23.18
N PRO A 278 -0.16 22.02 -22.45
CA PRO A 278 0.17 21.49 -21.12
C PRO A 278 -0.65 22.16 -20.00
N ALA A 279 -0.79 21.49 -18.84
CA ALA A 279 -1.45 22.05 -17.67
C ALA A 279 -0.60 21.86 -16.41
N HIS A 280 -0.52 22.90 -15.58
CA HIS A 280 0.23 22.92 -14.34
C HIS A 280 -0.55 23.65 -13.25
N TYR A 281 -0.58 23.07 -12.05
CA TYR A 281 -1.25 23.61 -10.88
C TYR A 281 -0.38 23.46 -9.64
N ASP A 282 -0.18 24.56 -8.93
CA ASP A 282 0.51 24.59 -7.66
C ASP A 282 -0.47 25.00 -6.56
N PHE A 283 -0.60 24.16 -5.54
CA PHE A 283 -1.43 24.41 -4.36
C PHE A 283 -0.54 24.46 -3.13
N SER A 284 -0.85 25.38 -2.22
CA SER A 284 -0.21 25.38 -0.90
C SER A 284 -1.21 25.66 0.20
N ILE A 285 -1.08 24.89 1.28
CA ILE A 285 -1.78 25.10 2.55
C ILE A 285 -0.70 25.25 3.61
N LYS A 286 -0.77 26.29 4.42
CA LYS A 286 0.30 26.63 5.36
C LYS A 286 -0.19 26.59 6.79
N HIS A 287 0.74 26.30 7.68
CA HIS A 287 0.60 26.39 9.12
C HIS A 287 -0.54 25.51 9.66
N LEU A 288 -0.65 24.30 9.13
CA LEU A 288 -1.60 23.29 9.62
C LEU A 288 -1.10 22.73 10.94
N HIS A 289 -1.92 22.80 11.99
CA HIS A 289 -1.60 22.18 13.26
C HIS A 289 -1.76 20.65 13.16
N GLY A 290 -0.67 19.90 13.31
CA GLY A 290 -0.62 18.46 13.02
C GLY A 290 -1.57 17.63 13.88
N ARG A 291 -1.76 17.98 15.16
CA ARG A 291 -2.70 17.27 16.04
C ARG A 291 -4.15 17.45 15.59
N THR A 292 -4.52 18.67 15.22
CA THR A 292 -5.87 18.99 14.73
C THR A 292 -6.15 18.31 13.39
N LEU A 293 -5.14 18.22 12.52
CA LEU A 293 -5.24 17.46 11.27
C LEU A 293 -5.54 15.98 11.54
N MET A 294 -4.90 15.37 12.54
CA MET A 294 -5.14 13.97 12.90
C MET A 294 -6.50 13.74 13.53
N GLU A 295 -6.98 14.66 14.37
CA GLU A 295 -8.36 14.62 14.88
C GLU A 295 -9.37 14.65 13.73
N LEU A 296 -9.20 15.59 12.79
CA LEU A 296 -10.05 15.68 11.61
C LEU A 296 -10.01 14.42 10.75
N TYR A 297 -8.82 13.87 10.49
CA TYR A 297 -8.62 12.64 9.73
C TYR A 297 -9.35 11.45 10.36
N ARG A 298 -9.21 11.28 11.68
CA ARG A 298 -9.91 10.21 12.42
C ARG A 298 -11.42 10.36 12.32
N SER A 299 -11.94 11.57 12.55
CA SER A 299 -13.37 11.83 12.43
C SER A 299 -13.88 11.60 11.00
N LEU A 300 -13.11 11.94 9.97
CA LEU A 300 -13.49 11.69 8.58
C LEU A 300 -13.56 10.18 8.29
N ILE A 301 -12.60 9.40 8.79
CA ILE A 301 -12.64 7.95 8.65
C ILE A 301 -13.82 7.35 9.40
N GLU A 302 -14.05 7.78 10.65
CA GLU A 302 -15.19 7.32 11.45
C GLU A 302 -16.51 7.54 10.69
N VAL A 303 -16.73 8.73 10.13
CA VAL A 303 -17.92 9.03 9.31
C VAL A 303 -17.97 8.18 8.03
N SER A 304 -16.83 7.85 7.43
CA SER A 304 -16.82 6.96 6.26
C SER A 304 -16.98 5.47 6.60
N SER A 305 -16.81 5.10 7.88
CA SER A 305 -16.81 3.72 8.37
C SER A 305 -18.04 3.38 9.24
N ASP A 306 -18.81 4.37 9.67
CA ASP A 306 -20.04 4.27 10.48
C ASP A 306 -21.17 5.04 9.74
N PRO A 307 -22.32 4.41 9.41
CA PRO A 307 -23.39 4.99 8.60
C PRO A 307 -24.07 6.25 9.18
#